data_AF-A0A1J5SFD7-F1
#
_entry.id   AF-A0A1J5SFD7-F1
#
_cell.length_a   1.000
_cell.length_b   1.000
_cell.length_c   1.000
_cell.angle_alpha   90.00
_cell.angle_beta   90.00
_cell.angle_gamma   90.00
#
_symmetry.space_group_name_H-M   'P 1'
#
loop_
_entity.id
_entity.type
_entity.pdbx_description
1 polymer ?
#
loop_
_entity_poly.entity_id
_entity_poly.type
_entity_poly.pdbx_seq_one_letter_code
_entity_poly.pdbx_strand_id
1 'polypeptide(L)'
;MPEPYLDEELLAGLRELAESAFPKRCGNCGREYRSTADFLAATRPLRVDCSGLKQSLGDDGKLIVDLFRNCVCGSTLLESFWNRRDTSEDGIGRRMRFQDMVDKLVATGRTAGTARNELLKLMRGQSIDLLNLAAQKKTGDV
;
A
#
# COMPACT_ATOMS: atom_id res chain seq x y z
N MET A 1 25.27 20.44 0.72
CA MET A 1 24.11 19.52 0.54
C MET A 1 24.22 18.48 1.64
N PRO A 2 23.48 18.57 2.77
CA PRO A 2 23.54 17.51 3.76
C PRO A 2 22.59 16.38 3.34
N GLU A 3 23.09 15.14 3.36
CA GLU A 3 22.28 13.94 3.14
C GLU A 3 21.27 13.76 4.29
N PRO A 4 20.06 13.21 4.02
CA PRO A 4 19.11 12.93 5.08
C PRO A 4 19.62 11.72 5.88
N TYR A 5 20.29 11.99 7.00
CA TYR A 5 20.60 10.99 8.00
C TYR A 5 19.29 10.58 8.68
N LEU A 6 18.66 9.53 8.16
CA LEU A 6 17.57 8.87 8.87
C LEU A 6 18.20 8.14 10.05
N ASP A 7 17.95 8.66 11.23
CA ASP A 7 18.41 8.12 12.50
C ASP A 7 18.04 6.63 12.61
N GLU A 8 19.07 5.77 12.72
CA GLU A 8 18.91 4.32 12.82
C GLU A 8 18.11 3.92 14.07
N GLU A 9 18.19 4.70 15.14
CA GLU A 9 17.42 4.47 16.38
C GLU A 9 15.94 4.81 16.16
N LEU A 10 15.65 5.88 15.40
CA LEU A 10 14.29 6.20 14.96
C LEU A 10 13.73 5.12 14.02
N LEU A 11 14.54 4.62 13.08
CA LEU A 11 14.15 3.54 12.18
C LEU A 11 13.92 2.22 12.93
N ALA A 12 14.75 1.92 13.94
CA ALA A 12 14.57 0.77 14.82
C ALA A 12 13.30 0.92 15.65
N GLY A 13 13.05 2.08 16.27
CA GLY A 13 11.83 2.35 17.03
C GLY A 13 10.56 2.30 16.18
N LEU A 14 10.60 2.73 14.92
CA LEU A 14 9.49 2.62 13.97
C LEU A 14 9.23 1.15 13.55
N ARG A 15 10.27 0.33 13.46
CA ARG A 15 10.15 -1.12 13.21
C ARG A 15 9.60 -1.84 14.45
N GLU A 16 10.09 -1.53 15.63
CA GLU A 16 9.61 -2.08 16.91
C GLU A 16 8.14 -1.72 17.17
N LEU A 17 7.72 -0.48 16.88
CA LEU A 17 6.31 -0.10 16.95
C LEU A 17 5.43 -0.89 15.97
N ALA A 18 5.94 -1.21 14.77
CA ALA A 18 5.26 -2.05 13.79
C ALA A 18 5.24 -3.54 14.19
N GLU A 19 6.24 -4.00 14.93
CA GLU A 19 6.39 -5.41 15.37
C GLU A 19 5.76 -5.69 16.73
N SER A 20 5.51 -4.68 17.56
CA SER A 20 4.94 -4.81 18.92
C SER A 20 3.51 -5.40 18.99
N ALA A 21 2.83 -5.54 17.85
CA ALA A 21 1.54 -6.22 17.75
C ALA A 21 1.65 -7.77 17.78
N PHE A 22 2.87 -8.31 17.67
CA PHE A 22 3.14 -9.74 17.69
C PHE A 22 4.11 -10.11 18.84
N PRO A 23 4.00 -11.31 19.43
CA PRO A 23 3.18 -12.43 19.00
C PRO A 23 1.70 -12.28 19.34
N LYS A 24 0.85 -12.75 18.43
CA LYS A 24 -0.60 -12.71 18.57
C LYS A 24 -1.14 -14.09 18.84
N ARG A 25 -2.08 -14.21 19.78
CA ARG A 25 -2.69 -15.50 20.14
C ARG A 25 -4.18 -15.52 19.80
N CYS A 26 -4.64 -16.62 19.19
CA CYS A 26 -6.07 -16.87 19.03
C CYS A 26 -6.69 -17.20 20.40
N GLY A 27 -7.63 -16.38 20.87
CA GLY A 27 -8.30 -16.60 22.16
C GLY A 27 -9.11 -17.91 22.25
N ASN A 28 -9.44 -18.54 21.12
CA ASN A 28 -10.22 -19.78 21.09
C ASN A 28 -9.35 -21.04 21.09
N CYS A 29 -8.36 -21.15 20.19
CA CYS A 29 -7.53 -22.36 20.08
C CYS A 29 -6.11 -22.20 20.64
N GLY A 30 -5.73 -21.01 21.10
CA GLY A 30 -4.41 -20.73 21.65
C GLY A 30 -3.27 -20.68 20.64
N ARG A 31 -3.54 -20.83 19.34
CA ARG A 31 -2.50 -20.73 18.30
C ARG A 31 -1.85 -19.35 18.33
N GLU A 32 -0.54 -19.35 18.29
CA GLU A 32 0.29 -18.15 18.29
C GLU A 32 0.83 -17.86 16.89
N TYR A 33 0.86 -16.58 16.52
CA TYR A 33 1.44 -16.07 15.28
C TYR A 33 2.55 -15.12 15.67
N ARG A 34 3.75 -15.32 15.12
CA ARG A 34 4.96 -14.61 15.59
C ARG A 34 5.24 -13.31 14.85
N SER A 35 4.63 -13.12 13.70
CA SER A 35 4.78 -11.93 12.87
C SER A 35 3.54 -11.72 12.02
N THR A 36 3.43 -10.55 11.40
CA THR A 36 2.38 -10.27 10.40
C THR A 36 2.43 -11.25 9.23
N ALA A 37 3.62 -11.60 8.74
CA ALA A 37 3.78 -12.54 7.62
C ALA A 37 3.28 -13.94 7.99
N ASP A 38 3.65 -14.42 9.18
CA ASP A 38 3.17 -15.70 9.73
C ASP A 38 1.64 -15.68 9.91
N PHE A 39 1.10 -14.60 10.49
CA PHE A 39 -0.34 -14.41 10.63
C PHE A 39 -1.07 -14.48 9.28
N LEU A 40 -0.59 -13.76 8.25
CA LEU A 40 -1.20 -13.75 6.92
C LEU A 40 -1.16 -15.13 6.26
N ALA A 41 -0.02 -15.83 6.36
CA ALA A 41 0.19 -17.15 5.76
C ALA A 41 -0.61 -18.26 6.46
N ALA A 42 -0.72 -18.20 7.79
CA ALA A 42 -1.33 -19.25 8.61
C ALA A 42 -2.85 -19.06 8.82
N THR A 43 -3.40 -17.89 8.50
CA THR A 43 -4.85 -17.61 8.61
C THR A 43 -5.52 -17.59 7.24
N ARG A 44 -6.85 -17.73 7.23
CA ARG A 44 -7.68 -17.77 6.02
C ARG A 44 -8.43 -16.44 5.84
N PRO A 45 -8.73 -16.01 4.60
CA PRO A 45 -9.66 -14.91 4.36
C PRO A 45 -11.03 -15.17 5.01
N LEU A 46 -11.79 -14.11 5.32
CA LEU A 46 -13.17 -14.28 5.84
C LEU A 46 -14.09 -14.92 4.80
N ARG A 47 -13.97 -14.46 3.55
CA ARG A 47 -14.65 -14.98 2.38
C ARG A 47 -13.70 -14.91 1.19
N VAL A 48 -13.99 -15.69 0.16
CA VAL A 48 -13.15 -15.75 -1.06
C VAL A 48 -13.23 -14.47 -1.88
N ASP A 49 -14.35 -13.76 -1.79
CA ASP A 49 -14.69 -12.56 -2.57
C ASP A 49 -14.39 -11.24 -1.85
N CYS A 50 -13.87 -11.28 -0.61
CA CYS A 50 -13.55 -10.08 0.16
C CYS A 50 -12.08 -10.01 0.52
N SER A 51 -11.53 -8.79 0.54
CA SER A 51 -10.14 -8.55 0.95
C SER A 51 -9.92 -8.76 2.45
N GLY A 52 -11.00 -8.73 3.25
CA GLY A 52 -10.93 -8.68 4.70
C GLY A 52 -10.45 -7.35 5.26
N LEU A 53 -10.24 -6.33 4.42
CA LEU A 53 -9.75 -5.02 4.82
C LEU A 53 -10.91 -4.03 5.06
N LYS A 54 -10.84 -3.27 6.15
CA LYS A 54 -11.77 -2.19 6.49
C LYS A 54 -10.99 -0.97 6.96
N GLN A 55 -11.39 0.22 6.51
CA GLN A 55 -10.88 1.47 7.08
C GLN A 55 -11.72 1.86 8.30
N SER A 56 -11.04 2.27 9.37
CA SER A 56 -11.66 2.70 10.64
C SER A 56 -10.84 3.83 11.27
N LEU A 57 -11.35 4.42 12.36
CA LEU A 57 -10.61 5.34 13.21
C LEU A 57 -10.09 4.56 14.42
N GLY A 58 -8.80 4.69 14.70
CA GLY A 58 -8.19 4.19 15.93
C GLY A 58 -8.56 5.05 17.14
N ASP A 59 -8.18 4.59 18.33
CA ASP A 59 -8.50 5.26 19.59
C ASP A 59 -7.88 6.67 19.70
N ASP A 60 -6.82 6.94 18.95
CA ASP A 60 -6.17 8.25 18.85
C ASP A 60 -6.80 9.17 17.79
N GLY A 61 -7.92 8.75 17.19
CA GLY A 61 -8.64 9.48 16.16
C GLY A 61 -7.98 9.46 14.77
N LYS A 62 -6.87 8.73 14.60
CA LYS A 62 -6.23 8.60 13.28
C LYS A 62 -6.83 7.45 12.48
N LEU A 63 -6.71 7.55 11.16
CA LEU A 63 -7.14 6.49 10.26
C LEU A 63 -6.24 5.26 10.37
N ILE A 64 -6.87 4.11 10.58
CA ILE A 64 -6.24 2.79 10.57
C ILE A 64 -6.92 1.89 9.53
N VAL A 65 -6.24 0.80 9.19
CA VAL A 65 -6.72 -0.25 8.31
C VAL A 65 -6.79 -1.54 9.10
N ASP A 66 -7.99 -2.01 9.34
CA ASP A 66 -8.29 -3.27 9.97
C ASP A 66 -8.27 -4.41 8.95
N LEU A 67 -7.65 -5.51 9.32
CA LEU A 67 -7.58 -6.76 8.57
C LEU A 67 -8.22 -7.88 9.40
N PHE A 68 -9.35 -8.35 8.91
CA PHE A 68 -10.05 -9.50 9.48
C PHE A 68 -9.58 -10.77 8.75
N ARG A 69 -9.24 -11.82 9.51
CA ARG A 69 -8.91 -13.16 9.00
C ARG A 69 -9.39 -14.25 9.94
N ASN A 70 -9.70 -15.42 9.41
CA ASN A 70 -10.10 -16.59 10.20
C ASN A 70 -8.88 -17.42 10.59
N CYS A 71 -8.75 -17.71 11.88
CA CYS A 71 -7.88 -18.79 12.34
C CYS A 71 -8.31 -20.12 11.72
N VAL A 72 -7.38 -21.08 11.61
CA VAL A 72 -7.69 -22.45 11.19
C VAL A 72 -8.74 -23.15 12.06
N CYS A 73 -8.94 -22.70 13.31
CA CYS A 73 -10.01 -23.20 14.18
C CYS A 73 -11.39 -22.60 13.89
N GLY A 74 -11.48 -21.62 12.97
CA GLY A 74 -12.73 -20.97 12.58
C GLY A 74 -13.02 -19.63 13.25
N SER A 75 -12.28 -19.24 14.30
CA SER A 75 -12.47 -17.94 14.96
C SER A 75 -11.90 -16.78 14.14
N THR A 76 -12.62 -15.66 14.10
CA THR A 76 -12.17 -14.42 13.46
C THR A 76 -11.14 -13.69 14.32
N LEU A 77 -10.04 -13.28 13.71
CA LEU A 77 -8.97 -12.46 14.27
C LEU A 77 -8.90 -11.13 13.53
N LEU A 78 -8.56 -10.06 14.24
CA LEU A 78 -8.44 -8.70 13.71
C LEU A 78 -7.02 -8.19 13.92
N GLU A 79 -6.31 -7.81 12.86
CA GLU A 79 -5.06 -7.06 12.91
C GLU A 79 -5.25 -5.62 12.42
N SER A 80 -4.62 -4.63 13.04
CA SER A 80 -4.83 -3.22 12.70
C SER A 80 -3.51 -2.57 12.29
N PHE A 81 -3.54 -1.85 11.17
CA PHE A 81 -2.38 -1.19 10.58
C PHE A 81 -2.58 0.31 10.51
N TRP A 82 -1.53 1.08 10.79
CA TRP A 82 -1.55 2.52 10.56
C TRP A 82 -1.74 2.85 9.08
N ASN A 83 -2.56 3.86 8.79
CA ASN A 83 -2.65 4.38 7.44
C ASN A 83 -1.38 5.19 7.11
N ARG A 84 -0.46 4.58 6.36
CA ARG A 84 0.76 5.25 5.88
C ARG A 84 0.53 6.29 4.78
N ARG A 85 -0.71 6.48 4.30
CA ARG A 85 -0.99 7.46 3.24
C ARG A 85 -1.06 8.86 3.84
N ASP A 86 -0.39 9.80 3.20
CA ASP A 86 -0.58 11.22 3.48
C ASP A 86 -2.00 11.64 3.06
N THR A 87 -2.88 11.87 4.03
CA THR A 87 -4.26 12.30 3.84
C THR A 87 -4.45 13.81 3.92
N SER A 88 -3.37 14.60 4.01
CA SER A 88 -3.45 16.06 3.89
C SER A 88 -3.94 16.47 2.50
N GLU A 89 -4.41 17.72 2.38
CA GLU A 89 -4.80 18.31 1.11
C GLU A 89 -3.67 18.23 0.08
N ASP A 90 -2.42 18.49 0.49
CA ASP A 90 -1.24 18.38 -0.37
C ASP A 90 -0.97 16.94 -0.82
N GLY A 91 -1.15 15.97 0.09
CA GLY A 91 -1.02 14.55 -0.22
C GLY A 91 -2.07 14.10 -1.24
N ILE A 92 -3.31 14.56 -1.08
CA ILE A 92 -4.41 14.32 -2.02
C ILE A 92 -4.12 14.98 -3.36
N GLY A 93 -3.73 16.27 -3.36
CA GLY A 93 -3.42 17.03 -4.57
C GLY A 93 -2.30 16.41 -5.40
N ARG A 94 -1.23 15.92 -4.75
CA ARG A 94 -0.14 15.18 -5.42
C ARG A 94 -0.65 13.91 -6.11
N ARG A 95 -1.53 13.14 -5.46
CA ARG A 95 -2.13 11.92 -6.05
C ARG A 95 -3.07 12.25 -7.21
N MET A 96 -3.87 13.30 -7.10
CA MET A 96 -4.77 13.73 -8.17
C MET A 96 -3.97 14.15 -9.41
N ARG A 97 -2.91 14.94 -9.24
CA ARG A 97 -2.02 15.33 -10.36
C ARG A 97 -1.36 14.11 -11.00
N PHE A 98 -0.89 13.17 -10.19
CA PHE A 98 -0.33 11.91 -10.70
C PHE A 98 -1.37 11.13 -11.51
N GLN A 99 -2.61 11.03 -11.03
CA GLN A 99 -3.69 10.35 -11.73
C GLN A 99 -4.06 11.04 -13.04
N ASP A 100 -4.16 12.36 -13.05
CA ASP A 100 -4.41 13.16 -14.26
C ASP A 100 -3.34 12.90 -15.35
N MET A 101 -2.06 12.80 -14.96
CA MET A 101 -0.99 12.44 -15.90
C MET A 101 -1.12 11.00 -16.42
N VAL A 102 -1.51 10.04 -15.57
CA VAL A 102 -1.80 8.67 -16.00
C VAL A 102 -2.93 8.67 -17.03
N ASP A 103 -4.01 9.39 -16.76
CA ASP A 103 -5.21 9.43 -17.62
C ASP A 103 -4.88 10.04 -18.99
N LYS A 104 -4.06 11.10 -19.02
CA LYS A 104 -3.55 11.68 -20.27
C LYS A 104 -2.72 10.69 -21.09
N LEU A 105 -1.86 9.90 -20.46
CA LEU A 105 -1.07 8.86 -21.14
C LEU A 105 -1.94 7.68 -21.61
N VAL A 106 -2.99 7.34 -20.86
CA VAL A 106 -3.95 6.33 -21.29
C VAL A 106 -4.71 6.83 -22.53
N ALA A 107 -5.10 8.11 -22.56
CA ALA A 107 -5.76 8.73 -23.70
C ALA A 107 -4.89 8.75 -24.98
N THR A 108 -3.56 8.73 -24.85
CA THR A 108 -2.64 8.59 -26.01
C THR A 108 -2.45 7.14 -26.48
N GLY A 109 -3.14 6.18 -25.85
CA GLY A 109 -3.15 4.77 -26.26
C GLY A 109 -2.28 3.86 -25.40
N ARG A 110 -1.88 4.29 -24.20
CA ARG A 110 -1.13 3.43 -23.26
C ARG A 110 -2.05 2.65 -22.34
N THR A 111 -1.56 1.51 -21.89
CA THR A 111 -2.22 0.83 -20.77
C THR A 111 -1.98 1.62 -19.48
N ALA A 112 -2.96 1.62 -18.59
CA ALA A 112 -2.85 2.30 -17.29
C ALA A 112 -1.66 1.77 -16.46
N GLY A 113 -1.33 0.48 -16.59
CA GLY A 113 -0.18 -0.13 -15.92
C GLY A 113 1.15 0.41 -16.42
N THR A 114 1.34 0.46 -17.74
CA THR A 114 2.57 1.02 -18.36
C THR A 114 2.72 2.50 -18.02
N ALA A 115 1.65 3.29 -18.16
CA ALA A 115 1.67 4.73 -17.85
C ALA A 115 2.06 4.99 -16.38
N ARG A 116 1.46 4.25 -15.44
CA ARG A 116 1.82 4.35 -14.02
C ARG A 116 3.27 3.98 -13.75
N ASN A 117 3.75 2.87 -14.31
CA ASN A 117 5.11 2.39 -14.06
C ASN A 117 6.16 3.38 -14.58
N GLU A 118 5.97 3.93 -15.78
CA GLU A 118 6.91 4.91 -16.34
C GLU A 118 6.88 6.24 -15.56
N LEU A 119 5.71 6.72 -15.14
CA LEU A 119 5.63 7.91 -14.28
C LEU A 119 6.28 7.68 -12.91
N LEU A 120 6.16 6.49 -12.32
CA LEU A 120 6.84 6.14 -11.08
C LEU A 120 8.37 6.10 -11.25
N LYS A 121 8.88 5.58 -12.38
CA LYS A 121 10.30 5.61 -12.70
C LYS A 121 10.80 7.06 -12.79
N LEU A 122 10.07 7.93 -13.50
CA LEU A 122 10.39 9.36 -13.61
C LEU A 122 10.49 10.01 -12.23
N MET A 123 9.49 9.82 -11.37
CA MET A 123 9.47 10.39 -10.02
C MET A 123 10.61 9.88 -9.12
N ARG A 124 11.15 8.69 -9.41
CA ARG A 124 12.27 8.07 -8.69
C ARG A 124 13.64 8.41 -9.29
N GLY A 125 13.69 9.27 -10.32
CA GLY A 125 14.93 9.57 -11.05
C GLY A 125 15.50 8.38 -11.82
N GLN A 126 14.69 7.36 -12.09
CA GLN A 126 15.10 6.19 -12.86
C GLN A 126 14.99 6.46 -14.36
N SER A 127 15.76 5.72 -15.16
CA SER A 127 15.65 5.79 -16.62
C SER A 127 14.23 5.45 -17.07
N ILE A 128 13.62 6.37 -17.80
CA ILE A 128 12.32 6.20 -18.40
C ILE A 128 12.45 5.81 -19.86
N ASP A 129 11.49 5.03 -20.33
CA ASP A 129 11.37 4.80 -21.76
C ASP A 129 10.53 5.92 -22.38
N LEU A 130 11.22 6.94 -22.87
CA LEU A 130 10.60 8.08 -23.56
C LEU A 130 9.84 7.66 -24.82
N LEU A 131 10.21 6.57 -25.49
CA LEU A 131 9.44 6.04 -26.63
C LEU A 131 8.10 5.48 -26.14
N ASN A 132 8.10 4.79 -25.01
CA ASN A 132 6.87 4.36 -24.34
C ASN A 132 6.04 5.52 -23.79
N LEU A 133 6.62 6.65 -23.41
CA LEU A 133 5.85 7.82 -22.97
C LEU A 133 5.35 8.72 -24.12
N ALA A 134 6.13 8.84 -25.20
CA ALA A 134 5.92 9.84 -26.25
C ALA A 134 5.31 9.30 -27.55
N ALA A 135 5.14 7.98 -27.75
CA ALA A 135 4.58 7.51 -29.02
C ALA A 135 3.11 7.92 -29.15
N GLN A 136 2.90 8.96 -29.96
CA GLN A 136 1.63 9.35 -30.52
C GLN A 136 1.16 8.26 -31.50
N LYS A 137 -0.14 7.96 -31.50
CA LYS A 137 -0.76 7.44 -32.72
C LYS A 137 -0.57 8.53 -33.77
N LYS A 138 0.26 8.29 -34.80
CA LYS A 138 0.08 9.01 -36.06
C LYS A 138 -1.29 8.57 -36.58
N THR A 139 -2.30 9.42 -36.41
CA THR A 139 -3.50 9.33 -37.23
C THR A 139 -3.02 9.60 -38.64
N GLY A 140 -2.86 8.54 -39.43
CA GLY A 140 -2.54 8.67 -40.84
C GLY A 140 -3.68 9.36 -41.56
N ASP A 141 -3.33 10.32 -42.41
CA ASP A 141 -4.15 10.83 -43.50
C ASP A 141 -4.73 9.66 -44.31
N VAL A 142 -6.05 9.66 -44.52
CA VAL A 142 -6.78 9.70 -45.81
C VAL A 142 -8.23 10.07 -45.51
#